data_AF-A0A1C7LNW5-F1
#
_entry.id   AF-A0A1C7LNW5-F1
#
_cell.length_a   1.000
_cell.length_b   1.000
_cell.length_c   1.000
_cell.angle_alpha   90.00
_cell.angle_beta   90.00
_cell.angle_gamma   90.00
#
_symmetry.space_group_name_H-M   'P 1'
#
loop_
_entity.id
_entity.type
_entity.pdbx_description
1 polymer ?
#
loop_
_entity_poly.entity_id
_entity_poly.type
_entity_poly.pdbx_seq_one_letter_code
_entity_poly.pdbx_strand_id
1 'polypeptide(L)'
;MDMPDLIWSADDDGGVVAFWRFHSSLLTDPTDRTDDQNVFQDRIAVSHHPDIARIPLNDTALGVHKVSSGTTHPVATFPQGSINPGNKHAPAGGLGFYLHGPNGFAKHLKDHVPKEVLMSYDVMFEEGWDWRKGGKLPGIYGGVGDTAYRCTGGRQTDRCKCFDLRLMWRENGAGELYAYLPHIESNTARMIGVPPRSIQHADYGFSVGRGAWRFTPGKWSTIAQRVKMNDVGHANAEIEVCVDGVSVILVTGLILRTEEGPDSRVQGLHFQTFFGGNSTDWASPKDQKAWFANISGAILESPSAMRDEL
;
A
#
# COMPACT_ATOMS: atom_id res chain seq x y z
N MET A 1 0.14 -15.75 -16.12
CA MET A 1 0.54 -14.33 -16.28
C MET A 1 1.24 -14.04 -14.98
N ASP A 2 2.53 -14.32 -14.98
CA ASP A 2 3.33 -14.34 -13.76
C ASP A 2 4.03 -12.98 -13.66
N MET A 3 3.83 -12.30 -12.53
CA MET A 3 4.60 -11.10 -12.21
C MET A 3 6.07 -11.52 -12.02
N PRO A 4 7.05 -10.70 -12.46
CA PRO A 4 8.46 -11.01 -12.22
C PRO A 4 8.74 -11.14 -10.72
N ASP A 5 9.55 -12.13 -10.37
CA ASP A 5 10.04 -12.36 -9.02
C ASP A 5 10.70 -11.07 -8.49
N LEU A 6 10.05 -10.42 -7.53
CA LEU A 6 10.67 -9.38 -6.73
C LEU A 6 11.82 -10.05 -5.96
N ILE A 7 13.06 -9.69 -6.30
CA ILE A 7 14.24 -10.18 -5.58
C ILE A 7 14.29 -9.46 -4.22
N TRP A 8 13.93 -10.15 -3.15
CA TRP A 8 14.00 -9.65 -1.78
C TRP A 8 15.37 -9.94 -1.16
N SER A 9 15.98 -8.96 -0.48
CA SER A 9 17.06 -9.22 0.47
C SER A 9 16.69 -8.60 1.81
N ALA A 10 16.51 -9.44 2.83
CA ALA A 10 16.58 -9.02 4.22
C ALA A 10 18.04 -9.20 4.66
N ASP A 11 18.68 -8.14 5.15
CA ASP A 11 19.96 -8.26 5.87
C ASP A 11 19.69 -7.99 7.36
N ASP A 12 20.16 -8.90 8.20
CA ASP A 12 19.85 -9.06 9.62
C ASP A 12 20.40 -7.98 10.57
N ASP A 13 20.86 -6.81 10.09
CA ASP A 13 21.51 -5.81 10.95
C ASP A 13 21.14 -4.34 10.61
N GLY A 14 19.83 -4.05 10.59
CA GLY A 14 19.29 -2.69 10.50
C GLY A 14 18.58 -2.43 9.17
N GLY A 15 17.24 -2.41 9.22
CA GLY A 15 16.34 -2.47 8.07
C GLY A 15 16.74 -1.57 6.89
N VAL A 16 17.00 -2.21 5.76
CA VAL A 16 17.18 -1.58 4.44
C VAL A 16 15.85 -1.68 3.69
N VAL A 17 15.49 -0.59 3.01
CA VAL A 17 14.26 -0.45 2.21
C VAL A 17 14.69 -0.29 0.75
N ALA A 18 14.09 -1.07 -0.16
CA ALA A 18 14.44 -1.04 -1.58
C ALA A 18 13.41 -0.22 -2.37
N PHE A 19 13.87 0.77 -3.12
CA PHE A 19 13.06 1.42 -4.15
C PHE A 19 13.61 1.08 -5.53
N TRP A 20 12.73 0.71 -6.44
CA TRP A 20 13.06 0.20 -7.78
C TRP A 20 12.54 1.16 -8.86
N ARG A 21 13.25 1.24 -9.99
CA ARG A 21 12.63 1.59 -11.28
C ARG A 21 12.77 0.38 -12.17
N PHE A 22 11.67 -0.14 -12.72
CA PHE A 22 11.76 -1.27 -13.66
C PHE A 22 11.70 -0.76 -15.09
N HIS A 23 12.70 -1.15 -15.89
CA HIS A 23 12.67 -1.12 -17.35
C HIS A 23 12.23 -2.51 -17.86
N SER A 24 11.19 -2.59 -18.69
CA SER A 24 10.55 -3.88 -19.06
C SER A 24 11.34 -4.77 -20.04
N SER A 25 12.61 -4.48 -20.35
CA SER A 25 13.39 -5.21 -21.36
C SER A 25 14.11 -6.47 -20.84
N LEU A 26 13.92 -6.86 -19.58
CA LEU A 26 14.59 -8.03 -18.98
C LEU A 26 13.68 -9.27 -18.77
N LEU A 27 12.53 -9.32 -19.44
CA LEU A 27 11.62 -10.48 -19.39
C LEU A 27 11.80 -11.42 -20.60
N THR A 28 12.89 -12.19 -20.62
CA THR A 28 13.12 -13.39 -21.48
C THR A 28 14.16 -14.27 -20.75
N ASP A 29 14.09 -15.59 -20.54
CA ASP A 29 13.45 -16.76 -21.17
C ASP A 29 13.43 -17.92 -20.11
N PRO A 30 12.37 -18.73 -19.94
CA PRO A 30 12.20 -19.61 -18.77
C PRO A 30 12.91 -20.98 -18.79
N THR A 31 13.85 -21.25 -19.71
CA THR A 31 14.27 -22.65 -19.98
C THR A 31 15.59 -23.14 -19.37
N ASP A 32 16.32 -22.37 -18.56
CA ASP A 32 17.60 -22.87 -18.04
C ASP A 32 17.49 -23.42 -16.60
N ARG A 33 17.17 -24.72 -16.50
CA ARG A 33 17.35 -25.52 -15.28
C ARG A 33 18.71 -26.21 -15.36
N THR A 34 19.61 -25.88 -14.44
CA THR A 34 20.60 -26.85 -13.97
C THR A 34 20.63 -26.85 -12.44
N ASP A 35 20.48 -28.07 -11.90
CA ASP A 35 20.60 -28.43 -10.49
C ASP A 35 21.99 -28.04 -9.95
N ASP A 36 22.05 -27.29 -8.85
CA ASP A 36 23.08 -27.47 -7.83
C ASP A 36 22.71 -26.75 -6.52
N GLN A 37 22.38 -27.53 -5.49
CA GLN A 37 21.95 -27.07 -4.16
C GLN A 37 23.08 -26.51 -3.27
N ASN A 38 24.23 -26.08 -3.83
CA ASN A 38 25.39 -25.63 -3.04
C ASN A 38 25.97 -24.25 -3.43
N VAL A 39 25.20 -23.37 -4.09
CA VAL A 39 25.69 -22.03 -4.53
C VAL A 39 24.96 -20.86 -3.81
N PHE A 40 24.28 -21.11 -2.68
CA PHE A 40 23.46 -20.08 -2.03
C PHE A 40 24.18 -19.17 -1.01
N GLN A 41 25.48 -19.36 -0.74
CA GLN A 41 26.20 -18.50 0.22
C GLN A 41 27.16 -17.46 -0.40
N ASP A 42 27.50 -17.57 -1.70
CA ASP A 42 28.53 -16.69 -2.32
C ASP A 42 28.01 -15.75 -3.42
N ARG A 43 26.69 -15.53 -3.51
CA ARG A 43 26.09 -14.59 -4.48
C ARG A 43 25.49 -13.32 -3.88
N ILE A 44 25.75 -13.01 -2.61
CA ILE A 44 25.53 -11.65 -2.08
C ILE A 44 26.74 -10.76 -2.43
N ALA A 45 27.16 -10.80 -3.69
CA ALA A 45 27.72 -9.61 -4.30
C ALA A 45 26.52 -8.69 -4.52
N VAL A 46 26.31 -7.77 -3.58
CA VAL A 46 25.36 -6.66 -3.65
C VAL A 46 25.26 -6.19 -5.09
N SER A 47 24.20 -6.58 -5.80
CA SER A 47 23.99 -6.15 -7.17
C SER A 47 23.66 -4.66 -7.11
N HIS A 48 24.66 -3.81 -7.38
CA HIS A 48 24.48 -2.39 -7.67
C HIS A 48 23.74 -2.28 -9.01
N HIS A 49 22.45 -2.62 -9.02
CA HIS A 49 21.62 -2.27 -10.17
C HIS A 49 21.38 -0.76 -10.10
N PRO A 50 21.65 -0.01 -11.18
CA PRO A 50 21.56 1.46 -11.17
C PRO A 50 20.15 1.97 -10.80
N ASP A 51 19.14 1.15 -11.05
CA ASP A 51 17.74 1.48 -10.78
C ASP A 51 17.24 1.07 -9.38
N ILE A 52 18.10 0.51 -8.52
CA ILE A 52 17.74 0.10 -7.16
C ILE A 52 18.42 1.00 -6.14
N ALA A 53 17.62 1.75 -5.40
CA ALA A 53 18.08 2.49 -4.24
C ALA A 53 17.76 1.70 -2.96
N ARG A 54 18.81 1.23 -2.27
CA ARG A 54 18.73 0.75 -0.89
C ARG A 54 18.88 1.94 0.05
N ILE A 55 17.87 2.20 0.86
CA ILE A 55 17.89 3.32 1.82
C ILE A 55 17.64 2.84 3.25
N PRO A 56 18.14 3.55 4.27
CA PRO A 56 17.84 3.21 5.66
C PRO A 56 16.35 3.32 5.98
N LEU A 57 15.83 2.43 6.84
CA LEU A 57 14.49 2.52 7.40
C LEU A 57 14.41 3.63 8.46
N ASN A 58 14.40 4.89 8.02
CA ASN A 58 14.19 6.05 8.90
C ASN A 58 13.37 7.16 8.21
N ASP A 59 12.86 8.10 9.02
CA ASP A 59 11.96 9.15 8.58
C ASP A 59 12.50 9.99 7.44
N THR A 60 13.75 10.43 7.56
CA THR A 60 14.39 11.30 6.55
C THR A 60 14.53 10.57 5.21
N ALA A 61 14.99 9.32 5.25
CA ALA A 61 15.23 8.54 4.04
C ALA A 61 13.93 8.16 3.33
N LEU A 62 12.88 7.81 4.09
CA LEU A 62 11.56 7.44 3.57
C LEU A 62 10.71 8.65 3.13
N GLY A 63 11.12 9.87 3.46
CA GLY A 63 10.30 11.05 3.21
C GLY A 63 9.05 11.07 4.08
N VAL A 64 9.17 10.64 5.34
CA VAL A 64 8.07 10.65 6.31
C VAL A 64 7.66 12.09 6.61
N HIS A 65 6.36 12.34 6.53
CA HIS A 65 5.75 13.63 6.80
C HIS A 65 4.32 13.44 7.34
N LYS A 66 3.74 14.51 7.91
CA LYS A 66 2.38 14.49 8.49
C LYS A 66 2.19 13.35 9.51
N VAL A 67 3.15 13.21 10.43
CA VAL A 67 3.09 12.23 11.52
C VAL A 67 1.91 12.53 12.45
N SER A 68 1.16 11.48 12.80
CA SER A 68 0.03 11.54 13.71
C SER A 68 0.52 11.79 15.13
N SER A 69 -0.09 12.76 15.81
CA SER A 69 0.28 13.09 17.19
C SER A 69 0.03 11.92 18.14
N GLY A 70 0.96 11.70 19.08
CA GLY A 70 0.78 10.73 20.17
C GLY A 70 1.05 9.28 19.80
N THR A 71 1.51 9.00 18.57
CA THR A 71 1.98 7.66 18.17
C THR A 71 3.48 7.67 17.94
N THR A 72 4.16 6.58 18.31
CA THR A 72 5.54 6.31 17.88
C THR A 72 5.50 5.31 16.72
N HIS A 73 6.44 5.39 15.80
CA HIS A 73 6.52 4.51 14.63
C HIS A 73 7.73 3.54 14.53
N PRO A 74 8.57 3.30 15.58
CA PRO A 74 9.49 2.16 15.52
C PRO A 74 8.76 0.81 15.68
N VAL A 75 7.61 0.78 16.37
CA VAL A 75 6.74 -0.40 16.57
C VAL A 75 5.30 0.06 16.70
N ALA A 76 4.34 -0.63 16.06
CA ALA A 76 2.92 -0.32 16.25
C ALA A 76 2.39 -1.01 17.51
N THR A 77 2.06 -0.22 18.54
CA THR A 77 1.51 -0.71 19.81
C THR A 77 0.03 -0.35 19.91
N PHE A 78 -0.82 -1.31 20.31
CA PHE A 78 -2.26 -1.13 20.44
C PHE A 78 -2.67 -1.41 21.88
N PRO A 79 -2.64 -0.40 22.76
CA PRO A 79 -3.09 -0.57 24.14
C PRO A 79 -4.55 -1.04 24.19
N GLN A 80 -4.91 -1.79 25.22
CA GLN A 80 -6.30 -2.15 25.49
C GLN A 80 -7.20 -0.90 25.49
N GLY A 81 -8.32 -0.98 24.79
CA GLY A 81 -9.25 0.14 24.65
C GLY A 81 -8.88 1.15 23.54
N SER A 82 -7.69 1.05 22.92
CA SER A 82 -7.32 1.94 21.81
C SER A 82 -8.21 1.71 20.59
N ILE A 83 -8.61 2.82 19.96
CA ILE A 83 -9.47 2.87 18.76
C ILE A 83 -8.94 3.94 17.80
N ASN A 84 -9.78 4.40 16.86
CA ASN A 84 -9.43 5.40 15.87
C ASN A 84 -8.70 6.61 16.52
N PRO A 85 -7.64 7.13 15.89
CA PRO A 85 -6.76 8.14 16.49
C PRO A 85 -7.43 9.48 16.76
N GLY A 86 -8.63 9.72 16.22
CA GLY A 86 -9.43 10.90 16.50
C GLY A 86 -10.25 10.82 17.81
N ASN A 87 -10.23 9.69 18.52
CA ASN A 87 -10.96 9.55 19.76
C ASN A 87 -10.23 10.25 20.91
N LYS A 88 -10.93 11.12 21.65
CA LYS A 88 -10.35 11.94 22.73
C LYS A 88 -10.34 11.26 24.11
N HIS A 89 -10.96 10.09 24.23
CA HIS A 89 -11.16 9.38 25.49
C HIS A 89 -10.46 8.03 25.53
N ALA A 90 -10.17 7.44 24.37
CA ALA A 90 -9.43 6.20 24.26
C ALA A 90 -7.91 6.46 24.32
N PRO A 91 -7.12 5.49 24.81
CA PRO A 91 -5.67 5.57 24.70
C PRO A 91 -5.24 5.58 23.23
N ALA A 92 -4.16 6.31 22.93
CA ALA A 92 -3.55 6.29 21.60
C ALA A 92 -3.00 4.90 21.30
N GLY A 93 -3.25 4.41 20.08
CA GLY A 93 -2.75 3.12 19.62
C GLY A 93 -2.50 3.12 18.12
N GLY A 94 -1.60 2.23 17.71
CA GLY A 94 -1.09 2.10 16.36
C GLY A 94 -0.03 3.17 16.03
N LEU A 95 0.05 3.51 14.75
CA LEU A 95 0.93 4.55 14.21
C LEU A 95 0.29 5.20 12.99
N GLY A 96 0.76 6.39 12.61
CA GLY A 96 0.22 7.09 11.45
C GLY A 96 1.16 8.13 10.89
N PHE A 97 1.50 8.04 9.62
CA PHE A 97 2.24 9.06 8.87
C PHE A 97 2.02 8.87 7.37
N TYR A 98 2.46 9.85 6.58
CA TYR A 98 2.55 9.73 5.13
C TYR A 98 4.02 9.62 4.74
N LEU A 99 4.32 8.88 3.69
CA LEU A 99 5.67 8.80 3.14
C LEU A 99 5.59 8.90 1.61
N HIS A 100 6.51 9.66 1.01
CA HIS A 100 6.60 9.82 -0.45
C HIS A 100 7.79 9.05 -1.05
N GLY A 101 8.56 8.33 -0.22
CA GLY A 101 9.80 7.68 -0.61
C GLY A 101 10.98 8.66 -0.70
N PRO A 102 12.19 8.17 -1.01
CA PRO A 102 13.38 9.02 -1.13
C PRO A 102 13.23 10.09 -2.21
N ASN A 103 13.97 11.19 -2.08
CA ASN A 103 13.82 12.40 -2.90
C ASN A 103 13.80 12.15 -4.42
N GLY A 104 14.65 11.25 -4.92
CA GLY A 104 14.67 10.91 -6.35
C GLY A 104 13.41 10.17 -6.83
N PHE A 105 12.82 9.34 -5.98
CA PHE A 105 11.55 8.65 -6.24
C PHE A 105 10.38 9.64 -6.20
N ALA A 106 10.31 10.46 -5.14
CA ALA A 106 9.26 11.47 -4.96
C ALA A 106 9.27 12.54 -6.07
N LYS A 107 10.45 12.99 -6.50
CA LYS A 107 10.60 13.91 -7.63
C LYS A 107 10.09 13.28 -8.93
N HIS A 108 10.39 12.01 -9.17
CA HIS A 108 9.93 11.33 -10.38
C HIS A 108 8.41 11.14 -10.39
N LEU A 109 7.81 10.75 -9.26
CA LEU A 109 6.34 10.74 -9.10
C LEU A 109 5.73 12.10 -9.46
N LYS A 110 6.38 13.20 -9.06
CA LYS A 110 5.90 14.56 -9.30
C LYS A 110 6.04 15.01 -10.75
N ASP A 111 7.19 14.79 -11.37
CA ASP A 111 7.55 15.46 -12.63
C ASP A 111 7.09 14.70 -13.87
N HIS A 112 7.01 13.36 -13.81
CA HIS A 112 6.64 12.52 -14.96
C HIS A 112 5.23 11.93 -14.85
N VAL A 113 4.57 12.11 -13.69
CA VAL A 113 3.21 11.61 -13.41
C VAL A 113 3.05 10.15 -13.86
N PRO A 114 3.88 9.22 -13.32
CA PRO A 114 3.98 7.87 -13.85
C PRO A 114 2.62 7.19 -13.86
N LYS A 115 2.38 6.43 -14.94
CA LYS A 115 1.11 5.73 -15.09
C LYS A 115 0.97 4.61 -14.07
N GLU A 116 2.05 4.05 -13.56
CA GLU A 116 1.98 2.83 -12.77
C GLU A 116 3.01 2.79 -11.64
N VAL A 117 2.53 2.51 -10.43
CA VAL A 117 3.33 2.52 -9.20
C VAL A 117 2.99 1.29 -8.36
N LEU A 118 4.02 0.59 -7.89
CA LEU A 118 3.93 -0.50 -6.93
C LEU A 118 4.50 -0.03 -5.59
N MET A 119 3.85 -0.34 -4.47
CA MET A 119 4.43 -0.15 -3.15
C MET A 119 4.14 -1.37 -2.29
N SER A 120 5.11 -1.76 -1.45
CA SER A 120 4.97 -2.92 -0.57
C SER A 120 5.46 -2.66 0.84
N TYR A 121 5.07 -3.55 1.75
CA TYR A 121 5.62 -3.69 3.09
C TYR A 121 5.32 -5.10 3.60
N ASP A 122 6.11 -5.55 4.56
CA ASP A 122 5.81 -6.73 5.35
C ASP A 122 5.09 -6.33 6.63
N VAL A 123 4.15 -7.16 7.08
CA VAL A 123 3.47 -7.00 8.36
C VAL A 123 3.44 -8.33 9.11
N MET A 124 3.69 -8.27 10.42
CA MET A 124 3.46 -9.38 11.34
C MET A 124 2.58 -8.89 12.49
N PHE A 125 1.48 -9.59 12.73
CA PHE A 125 0.67 -9.42 13.93
C PHE A 125 1.21 -10.35 15.02
N GLU A 126 1.21 -9.93 16.29
CA GLU A 126 1.72 -10.77 17.38
C GLU A 126 1.03 -12.14 17.45
N GLU A 127 1.71 -13.14 17.99
CA GLU A 127 1.09 -14.42 18.27
C GLU A 127 -0.12 -14.24 19.21
N GLY A 128 -1.24 -14.87 18.87
CA GLY A 128 -2.48 -14.72 19.62
C GLY A 128 -3.16 -13.35 19.45
N TRP A 129 -2.84 -12.60 18.39
CA TRP A 129 -3.53 -11.36 18.04
C TRP A 129 -5.07 -11.52 18.03
N ASP A 130 -5.76 -10.60 18.69
CA ASP A 130 -7.22 -10.54 18.67
C ASP A 130 -7.68 -9.49 17.67
N TRP A 131 -8.28 -10.00 16.59
CA TRP A 131 -8.72 -9.23 15.43
C TRP A 131 -9.81 -8.20 15.72
N ARG A 132 -10.63 -8.45 16.74
CA ARG A 132 -11.91 -7.75 16.97
C ARG A 132 -12.68 -7.59 15.66
N LYS A 133 -13.36 -6.46 15.48
CA LYS A 133 -14.10 -6.13 14.26
C LYS A 133 -13.21 -5.69 13.09
N GLY A 134 -11.97 -5.30 13.37
CA GLY A 134 -11.02 -4.87 12.36
C GLY A 134 -10.22 -3.62 12.72
N GLY A 135 -9.36 -3.23 11.79
CA GLY A 135 -8.51 -2.05 11.89
C GLY A 135 -7.83 -1.73 10.57
N LYS A 136 -7.11 -0.61 10.53
CA LYS A 136 -6.49 -0.07 9.31
C LYS A 136 -5.10 -0.63 9.08
N LEU A 137 -4.74 -0.75 7.81
CA LEU A 137 -3.39 -1.08 7.36
C LEU A 137 -2.91 -0.04 6.34
N PRO A 138 -1.59 0.15 6.21
CA PRO A 138 -1.01 1.04 5.22
C PRO A 138 -1.48 0.74 3.80
N GLY A 139 -1.57 1.79 2.97
CA GLY A 139 -1.78 1.62 1.54
C GLY A 139 -1.55 2.90 0.74
N ILE A 140 -1.59 2.77 -0.58
CA ILE A 140 -1.28 3.85 -1.52
C ILE A 140 -2.28 4.98 -1.39
N TYR A 141 -1.80 6.23 -1.44
CA TYR A 141 -2.64 7.42 -1.55
C TYR A 141 -2.21 8.29 -2.72
N GLY A 142 -3.12 9.16 -3.16
CA GLY A 142 -2.83 10.08 -4.25
C GLY A 142 -3.89 11.15 -4.46
N GLY A 143 -3.62 12.02 -5.42
CA GLY A 143 -4.45 13.17 -5.72
C GLY A 143 -3.65 14.39 -6.19
N VAL A 144 -4.35 15.52 -6.31
CA VAL A 144 -3.78 16.80 -6.76
C VAL A 144 -3.16 17.57 -5.59
N GLY A 145 -1.84 17.63 -5.52
CA GLY A 145 -1.12 18.36 -4.46
C GLY A 145 -1.64 17.99 -3.07
N ASP A 146 -1.96 18.99 -2.24
CA ASP A 146 -2.45 18.77 -0.88
C ASP A 146 -3.85 18.15 -0.77
N THR A 147 -4.58 18.02 -1.88
CA THR A 147 -5.87 17.31 -1.84
C THR A 147 -5.69 15.80 -1.62
N ALA A 148 -4.52 15.24 -1.94
CA ALA A 148 -4.22 13.82 -1.74
C ALA A 148 -4.39 13.35 -0.28
N TYR A 149 -4.16 14.23 0.70
CA TYR A 149 -4.31 13.91 2.13
C TYR A 149 -5.77 13.95 2.62
N ARG A 150 -6.72 14.31 1.76
CA ARG A 150 -8.11 14.60 2.15
C ARG A 150 -9.04 13.41 1.97
N CYS A 151 -8.58 12.34 1.32
CA CYS A 151 -9.42 11.20 0.99
C CYS A 151 -9.59 10.19 2.14
N THR A 152 -9.83 10.66 3.37
CA THR A 152 -9.89 9.81 4.57
C THR A 152 -11.08 10.16 5.47
N GLY A 153 -11.50 9.21 6.30
CA GLY A 153 -12.63 9.40 7.22
C GLY A 153 -13.95 9.68 6.49
N GLY A 154 -14.86 10.39 7.16
CA GLY A 154 -16.21 10.70 6.64
C GLY A 154 -16.27 11.86 5.64
N ARG A 155 -15.13 12.36 5.16
CA ARG A 155 -15.09 13.58 4.33
C ARG A 155 -15.71 13.31 2.96
N GLN A 156 -16.57 14.19 2.47
CA GLN A 156 -17.21 14.03 1.14
C GLN A 156 -16.76 15.08 0.11
N THR A 157 -15.95 16.07 0.52
CA THR A 157 -15.50 17.16 -0.35
C THR A 157 -14.21 16.81 -1.10
N ASP A 158 -14.04 17.36 -2.31
CA ASP A 158 -12.88 17.19 -3.19
C ASP A 158 -12.56 15.74 -3.59
N ARG A 159 -13.54 14.83 -3.52
CA ARG A 159 -13.35 13.40 -3.82
C ARG A 159 -12.95 13.12 -5.27
N CYS A 160 -13.23 14.03 -6.20
CA CYS A 160 -12.73 13.98 -7.58
C CYS A 160 -11.22 14.27 -7.71
N LYS A 161 -10.57 14.79 -6.67
CA LYS A 161 -9.16 15.22 -6.70
C LYS A 161 -8.23 14.34 -5.86
N CYS A 162 -8.73 13.27 -5.26
CA CYS A 162 -7.91 12.38 -4.44
C CYS A 162 -8.40 10.94 -4.42
N PHE A 163 -7.54 10.05 -3.96
CA PHE A 163 -7.86 8.67 -3.63
C PHE A 163 -6.99 8.18 -2.46
N ASP A 164 -7.50 7.23 -1.70
CA ASP A 164 -6.80 6.56 -0.59
C ASP A 164 -7.18 5.08 -0.61
N LEU A 165 -6.17 4.22 -0.70
CA LEU A 165 -6.31 2.78 -0.96
C LEU A 165 -5.75 1.97 0.20
N ARG A 166 -5.85 2.49 1.42
CA ARG A 166 -5.47 1.71 2.61
C ARG A 166 -6.21 0.38 2.67
N LEU A 167 -5.60 -0.56 3.37
CA LEU A 167 -6.19 -1.87 3.60
C LEU A 167 -6.88 -1.90 4.97
N MET A 168 -7.62 -2.96 5.22
CA MET A 168 -8.09 -3.29 6.56
C MET A 168 -7.90 -4.77 6.85
N TRP A 169 -7.64 -5.08 8.12
CA TRP A 169 -8.02 -6.40 8.66
C TRP A 169 -9.45 -6.33 9.20
N ARG A 170 -10.07 -7.49 9.28
CA ARG A 170 -11.39 -7.77 9.83
C ARG A 170 -11.30 -8.96 10.78
N GLU A 171 -12.46 -9.34 11.32
CA GLU A 171 -12.61 -10.55 12.12
C GLU A 171 -11.91 -11.77 11.49
N ASN A 172 -11.29 -12.59 12.33
CA ASN A 172 -10.61 -13.82 11.93
C ASN A 172 -9.50 -13.59 10.88
N GLY A 173 -8.83 -12.44 10.92
CA GLY A 173 -7.71 -12.11 10.05
C GLY A 173 -8.08 -11.80 8.60
N ALA A 174 -9.37 -11.72 8.27
CA ALA A 174 -9.80 -11.43 6.89
C ALA A 174 -9.31 -10.05 6.44
N GLY A 175 -8.69 -9.98 5.28
CA GLY A 175 -8.23 -8.73 4.69
C GLY A 175 -9.21 -8.13 3.68
N GLU A 176 -9.16 -6.82 3.49
CA GLU A 176 -9.89 -6.11 2.43
C GLU A 176 -9.10 -4.90 1.92
N LEU A 177 -9.34 -4.55 0.65
CA LEU A 177 -9.03 -3.20 0.17
C LEU A 177 -10.10 -2.25 0.72
N TYR A 178 -9.68 -1.14 1.33
CA TYR A 178 -10.58 -0.12 1.84
C TYR A 178 -10.46 1.18 1.04
N ALA A 179 -11.18 1.22 -0.08
CA ALA A 179 -10.96 2.22 -1.12
C ALA A 179 -11.82 3.48 -0.91
N TYR A 180 -11.16 4.63 -0.96
CA TYR A 180 -11.79 5.92 -1.24
C TYR A 180 -11.41 6.36 -2.64
N LEU A 181 -12.37 6.30 -3.57
CA LEU A 181 -12.21 6.73 -4.95
C LEU A 181 -13.09 7.95 -5.26
N PRO A 182 -12.86 8.63 -6.39
CA PRO A 182 -13.85 9.55 -6.95
C PRO A 182 -15.24 8.91 -7.04
N HIS A 183 -16.27 9.67 -6.62
CA HIS A 183 -17.67 9.24 -6.64
C HIS A 183 -18.20 9.18 -8.08
N ILE A 184 -17.90 8.07 -8.73
CA ILE A 184 -18.31 7.77 -10.10
C ILE A 184 -19.07 6.45 -10.07
N GLU A 185 -20.21 6.40 -10.75
CA GLU A 185 -21.08 5.22 -10.77
C GLU A 185 -20.34 3.98 -11.33
N SER A 186 -19.54 4.16 -12.39
CA SER A 186 -18.74 3.08 -12.95
C SER A 186 -17.70 2.54 -11.96
N ASN A 187 -17.03 3.39 -11.17
CA ASN A 187 -16.13 2.95 -10.10
C ASN A 187 -16.88 2.10 -9.06
N THR A 188 -18.07 2.55 -8.65
CA THR A 188 -18.92 1.84 -7.70
C THR A 188 -19.28 0.44 -8.22
N ALA A 189 -19.72 0.35 -9.49
CA ALA A 189 -20.07 -0.92 -10.13
C ALA A 189 -18.86 -1.87 -10.23
N ARG A 190 -17.66 -1.36 -10.55
CA ARG A 190 -16.44 -2.17 -10.59
C ARG A 190 -16.07 -2.71 -9.21
N MET A 191 -16.12 -1.88 -8.18
CA MET A 191 -15.74 -2.28 -6.82
C MET A 191 -16.74 -3.25 -6.17
N ILE A 192 -18.04 -3.03 -6.35
CA ILE A 192 -19.07 -3.88 -5.72
C ILE A 192 -19.09 -5.30 -6.30
N GLY A 193 -18.63 -5.47 -7.55
CA GLY A 193 -18.53 -6.76 -8.21
C GLY A 193 -17.34 -7.63 -7.77
N VAL A 194 -16.43 -7.10 -6.95
CA VAL A 194 -15.21 -7.82 -6.54
C VAL A 194 -15.54 -8.89 -5.48
N PRO A 195 -15.25 -10.17 -5.73
CA PRO A 195 -15.42 -11.24 -4.74
C PRO A 195 -14.35 -11.17 -3.64
N PRO A 196 -14.53 -11.86 -2.51
CA PRO A 196 -15.71 -12.65 -2.15
C PRO A 196 -16.85 -11.79 -1.55
N ARG A 197 -16.56 -10.57 -1.10
CA ARG A 197 -17.57 -9.66 -0.54
C ARG A 197 -17.13 -8.21 -0.64
N SER A 198 -17.89 -7.39 -1.36
CA SER A 198 -17.71 -5.94 -1.39
C SER A 198 -18.93 -5.22 -0.80
N ILE A 199 -18.69 -4.09 -0.13
CA ILE A 199 -19.69 -3.31 0.59
C ILE A 199 -19.41 -1.83 0.34
N GLN A 200 -20.37 -1.16 -0.29
CA GLN A 200 -20.43 0.30 -0.32
C GLN A 200 -20.91 0.82 1.04
N HIS A 201 -20.19 1.80 1.58
CA HIS A 201 -20.63 2.56 2.75
C HIS A 201 -21.05 3.95 2.29
N ALA A 202 -22.11 4.52 2.86
CA ALA A 202 -22.64 5.82 2.43
C ALA A 202 -21.63 6.95 2.68
N ASP A 203 -21.03 6.97 3.87
CA ASP A 203 -20.17 8.07 4.32
C ASP A 203 -18.68 7.72 4.39
N TYR A 204 -18.31 6.47 4.11
CA TYR A 204 -16.95 5.98 4.31
C TYR A 204 -16.41 5.23 3.09
N GLY A 205 -15.18 4.74 3.19
CA GLY A 205 -14.51 3.98 2.14
C GLY A 205 -15.23 2.66 1.86
N PHE A 206 -15.11 2.19 0.63
CA PHE A 206 -15.67 0.92 0.18
C PHE A 206 -14.85 -0.23 0.75
N SER A 207 -15.50 -1.22 1.34
CA SER A 207 -14.87 -2.52 1.58
C SER A 207 -14.88 -3.29 0.26
N VAL A 208 -13.71 -3.60 -0.28
CA VAL A 208 -13.56 -4.30 -1.57
C VAL A 208 -12.85 -5.63 -1.33
N GLY A 209 -13.47 -6.72 -1.77
CA GLY A 209 -12.90 -8.06 -1.66
C GLY A 209 -12.63 -8.53 -0.22
N ARG A 210 -13.52 -8.22 0.74
CA ARG A 210 -13.36 -8.62 2.14
C ARG A 210 -13.30 -10.13 2.29
N GLY A 211 -12.16 -10.62 2.76
CA GLY A 211 -11.86 -12.03 2.92
C GLY A 211 -11.14 -12.65 1.72
N ALA A 212 -10.67 -11.83 0.76
CA ALA A 212 -9.84 -12.30 -0.35
C ALA A 212 -8.50 -12.88 0.11
N TRP A 213 -8.02 -12.49 1.29
CA TRP A 213 -6.93 -13.15 2.00
C TRP A 213 -7.19 -13.20 3.51
N ARG A 214 -6.36 -13.95 4.23
CA ARG A 214 -6.36 -13.99 5.69
C ARG A 214 -4.96 -13.91 6.26
N PHE A 215 -4.77 -13.07 7.25
CA PHE A 215 -3.55 -13.00 8.04
C PHE A 215 -3.50 -14.13 9.07
N THR A 216 -2.30 -14.66 9.31
CA THR A 216 -2.04 -15.61 10.39
C THR A 216 -1.20 -14.91 11.47
N PRO A 217 -1.68 -14.80 12.72
CA PRO A 217 -0.89 -14.24 13.81
C PRO A 217 0.46 -14.96 13.98
N GLY A 218 1.51 -14.23 14.34
CA GLY A 218 2.87 -14.76 14.48
C GLY A 218 3.60 -15.06 13.17
N LYS A 219 3.01 -14.75 12.01
CA LYS A 219 3.65 -14.90 10.69
C LYS A 219 3.77 -13.56 9.98
N TRP A 220 4.90 -13.39 9.28
CA TRP A 220 5.06 -12.31 8.32
C TRP A 220 4.17 -12.57 7.10
N SER A 221 3.52 -11.51 6.63
CA SER A 221 2.85 -11.47 5.34
C SER A 221 3.37 -10.27 4.56
N THR A 222 3.74 -10.50 3.30
CA THR A 222 4.14 -9.45 2.37
C THR A 222 2.90 -8.91 1.68
N ILE A 223 2.69 -7.60 1.77
CA ILE A 223 1.61 -6.89 1.11
C ILE A 223 2.19 -6.00 0.03
N ALA A 224 1.68 -6.12 -1.20
CA ALA A 224 1.99 -5.21 -2.28
C ALA A 224 0.70 -4.64 -2.90
N GLN A 225 0.74 -3.35 -3.23
CA GLN A 225 -0.32 -2.69 -3.99
C GLN A 225 0.27 -2.10 -5.27
N ARG A 226 -0.36 -2.39 -6.40
CA ARG A 226 -0.06 -1.77 -7.69
C ARG A 226 -1.22 -0.88 -8.10
N VAL A 227 -0.92 0.35 -8.48
CA VAL A 227 -1.89 1.32 -8.96
C VAL A 227 -1.46 1.79 -10.33
N LYS A 228 -2.33 1.54 -11.32
CA LYS A 228 -2.24 2.14 -12.65
C LYS A 228 -3.25 3.26 -12.76
N MET A 229 -2.77 4.47 -12.96
CA MET A 229 -3.58 5.67 -13.19
C MET A 229 -4.23 5.60 -14.57
N ASN A 230 -5.49 6.05 -14.66
CA ASN A 230 -6.17 6.18 -15.94
C ASN A 230 -5.71 7.42 -16.71
N ASP A 231 -5.91 7.37 -18.02
CA ASP A 231 -5.88 8.57 -18.87
C ASP A 231 -7.15 9.41 -18.58
N VAL A 232 -7.02 10.75 -18.62
CA VAL A 232 -8.18 11.64 -18.39
C VAL A 232 -9.25 11.34 -19.45
N GLY A 233 -10.50 11.18 -19.02
CA GLY A 233 -11.61 10.82 -19.90
C GLY A 233 -11.76 9.31 -20.20
N HIS A 234 -10.83 8.47 -19.73
CA HIS A 234 -10.86 7.02 -19.96
C HIS A 234 -10.97 6.24 -18.63
N ALA A 235 -11.78 5.17 -18.64
CA ALA A 235 -11.89 4.25 -17.52
C ALA A 235 -10.93 3.06 -17.70
N ASN A 236 -9.62 3.31 -17.59
CA ASN A 236 -8.57 2.32 -17.78
C ASN A 236 -7.56 2.23 -16.60
N ALA A 237 -7.93 2.73 -15.42
CA ALA A 237 -7.14 2.54 -14.21
C ALA A 237 -7.28 1.10 -13.69
N GLU A 238 -6.24 0.65 -12.98
CA GLU A 238 -6.19 -0.65 -12.33
C GLU A 238 -5.70 -0.49 -10.88
N ILE A 239 -6.30 -1.24 -9.97
CA ILE A 239 -5.81 -1.41 -8.60
C ILE A 239 -5.66 -2.90 -8.36
N GLU A 240 -4.46 -3.30 -7.94
CA GLU A 240 -4.14 -4.67 -7.62
C GLU A 240 -3.57 -4.77 -6.20
N VAL A 241 -4.01 -5.78 -5.45
CA VAL A 241 -3.46 -6.13 -4.14
C VAL A 241 -2.93 -7.55 -4.23
N CYS A 242 -1.65 -7.70 -3.89
CA CYS A 242 -0.97 -8.98 -3.82
C CYS A 242 -0.57 -9.26 -2.37
N VAL A 243 -0.76 -10.51 -1.95
CA VAL A 243 -0.39 -11.01 -0.62
C VAL A 243 0.48 -12.24 -0.80
N ASP A 244 1.67 -12.22 -0.21
CA ASP A 244 2.67 -13.31 -0.30
C ASP A 244 2.92 -13.74 -1.75
N GLY A 245 3.03 -12.75 -2.66
CA GLY A 245 3.27 -12.93 -4.09
C GLY A 245 2.03 -13.27 -4.92
N VAL A 246 0.87 -13.51 -4.31
CA VAL A 246 -0.37 -13.89 -5.01
C VAL A 246 -1.27 -12.69 -5.20
N SER A 247 -1.72 -12.42 -6.44
CA SER A 247 -2.75 -11.42 -6.72
C SER A 247 -4.10 -11.86 -6.16
N VAL A 248 -4.58 -11.18 -5.12
CA VAL A 248 -5.82 -11.54 -4.40
C VAL A 248 -6.98 -10.60 -4.72
N ILE A 249 -6.70 -9.38 -5.17
CA ILE A 249 -7.68 -8.42 -5.68
C ILE A 249 -7.10 -7.76 -6.92
N LEU A 250 -7.85 -7.78 -8.03
CA LEU A 250 -7.58 -6.95 -9.20
C LEU A 250 -8.89 -6.27 -9.63
N VAL A 251 -8.88 -4.95 -9.63
CA VAL A 251 -10.01 -4.12 -10.09
C VAL A 251 -9.56 -3.31 -11.28
N THR A 252 -10.16 -3.57 -12.43
CA THR A 252 -9.84 -2.89 -13.70
C THR A 252 -10.97 -1.97 -14.15
N GLY A 253 -10.64 -1.02 -15.01
CA GLY A 253 -11.63 -0.16 -15.64
C GLY A 253 -12.17 0.92 -14.70
N LEU A 254 -11.29 1.41 -13.82
CA LEU A 254 -11.57 2.47 -12.85
C LEU A 254 -11.19 3.85 -13.43
N ILE A 255 -11.64 4.90 -12.73
CA ILE A 255 -11.27 6.30 -12.93
C ILE A 255 -10.76 6.86 -11.59
N LEU A 256 -9.45 7.11 -11.50
CA LEU A 256 -8.76 7.74 -10.36
C LEU A 256 -8.40 9.20 -10.63
N ARG A 257 -8.21 9.55 -11.91
CA ARG A 257 -7.92 10.88 -12.42
C ARG A 257 -9.13 11.38 -13.21
N THR A 258 -9.81 12.39 -12.70
CA THR A 258 -11.01 12.99 -13.32
C THR A 258 -10.65 14.24 -14.12
N GLU A 259 -11.61 14.79 -14.86
CA GLU A 259 -11.42 16.07 -15.58
C GLU A 259 -11.22 17.26 -14.62
N GLU A 260 -11.78 17.20 -13.42
CA GLU A 260 -11.60 18.21 -12.36
C GLU A 260 -10.30 18.04 -11.56
N GLY A 261 -9.65 16.88 -11.70
CA GLY A 261 -8.38 16.55 -11.06
C GLY A 261 -7.38 15.90 -12.02
N PRO A 262 -7.08 16.53 -13.18
CA PRO A 262 -6.27 15.91 -14.24
C PRO A 262 -4.82 15.66 -13.80
N ASP A 263 -4.34 16.41 -12.80
CA ASP A 263 -3.00 16.24 -12.25
C ASP A 263 -2.91 15.17 -11.14
N SER A 264 -4.01 14.43 -10.90
CA SER A 264 -4.02 13.37 -9.89
C SER A 264 -3.04 12.26 -10.25
N ARG A 265 -2.33 11.82 -9.22
CA ARG A 265 -1.27 10.80 -9.28
C ARG A 265 -1.08 10.16 -7.92
N VAL A 266 -0.43 9.00 -7.91
CA VAL A 266 0.11 8.41 -6.69
C VAL A 266 1.10 9.38 -6.06
N GLN A 267 0.98 9.60 -4.75
CA GLN A 267 1.89 10.45 -3.98
C GLN A 267 2.75 9.66 -2.99
N GLY A 268 2.38 8.43 -2.65
CA GLY A 268 3.11 7.64 -1.66
C GLY A 268 2.26 6.60 -0.96
N LEU A 269 2.72 6.19 0.23
CA LEU A 269 1.94 5.38 1.18
C LEU A 269 1.37 6.26 2.29
N HIS A 270 0.09 6.08 2.57
CA HIS A 270 -0.51 6.51 3.82
C HIS A 270 -0.32 5.39 4.83
N PHE A 271 0.76 5.49 5.60
CA PHE A 271 1.20 4.49 6.54
C PHE A 271 0.49 4.67 7.89
N GLN A 272 -0.75 4.17 7.97
CA GLN A 272 -1.58 4.33 9.15
C GLN A 272 -2.23 3.01 9.54
N THR A 273 -2.02 2.62 10.80
CA THR A 273 -2.64 1.44 11.41
C THR A 273 -3.22 1.80 12.77
N PHE A 274 -4.43 1.29 13.04
CA PHE A 274 -5.16 1.46 14.30
C PHE A 274 -6.35 0.49 14.34
N PHE A 275 -6.82 0.12 15.53
CA PHE A 275 -8.12 -0.51 15.72
C PHE A 275 -9.24 0.50 15.45
N GLY A 276 -10.28 0.14 14.70
CA GLY A 276 -11.39 1.07 14.44
C GLY A 276 -12.36 0.53 13.40
N GLY A 277 -13.62 0.96 13.30
CA GLY A 277 -14.29 2.27 13.43
C GLY A 277 -14.23 3.08 14.72
N ASN A 278 -15.32 3.76 15.05
CA ASN A 278 -15.36 4.86 16.03
C ASN A 278 -16.04 4.53 17.36
N SER A 279 -16.53 3.29 17.52
CA SER A 279 -17.22 2.81 18.71
C SER A 279 -16.37 1.79 19.49
N THR A 280 -16.66 1.62 20.77
CA THR A 280 -15.85 0.83 21.72
C THR A 280 -15.78 -0.67 21.41
N ASP A 281 -16.73 -1.19 20.63
CA ASP A 281 -16.73 -2.56 20.12
C ASP A 281 -15.65 -2.82 19.05
N TRP A 282 -15.04 -1.76 18.50
CA TRP A 282 -13.86 -1.85 17.63
C TRP A 282 -12.54 -1.80 18.41
N ALA A 283 -12.57 -1.47 19.69
CA ALA A 283 -11.37 -1.26 20.47
C ALA A 283 -10.50 -2.51 20.59
N SER A 284 -9.18 -2.29 20.62
CA SER A 284 -8.22 -3.35 20.94
C SER A 284 -8.64 -3.99 22.27
N PRO A 285 -8.80 -5.31 22.34
CA PRO A 285 -9.37 -5.97 23.51
C PRO A 285 -8.32 -6.21 24.60
N LYS A 286 -7.04 -6.16 24.22
CA LYS A 286 -5.85 -6.31 25.03
C LYS A 286 -4.74 -5.43 24.49
N ASP A 287 -3.68 -5.29 25.24
CA ASP A 287 -2.42 -4.77 24.71
C ASP A 287 -1.90 -5.75 23.68
N GLN A 288 -1.62 -5.26 22.47
CA GLN A 288 -1.06 -6.09 21.40
C GLN A 288 -0.18 -5.27 20.45
N LYS A 289 0.66 -5.95 19.68
CA LYS A 289 1.63 -5.31 18.77
C LYS A 289 1.56 -5.85 17.35
N ALA A 290 1.94 -4.98 16.41
CA ALA A 290 2.26 -5.37 15.05
C ALA A 290 3.61 -4.77 14.64
N TRP A 291 4.34 -5.51 13.81
CA TRP A 291 5.63 -5.11 13.26
C TRP A 291 5.48 -4.88 11.77
N PHE A 292 6.22 -3.90 11.27
CA PHE A 292 6.28 -3.57 9.85
C PHE A 292 7.75 -3.53 9.42
N ALA A 293 8.04 -4.12 8.27
CA ALA A 293 9.39 -4.21 7.73
C ALA A 293 9.35 -4.12 6.19
N ASN A 294 10.53 -4.13 5.57
CA ASN A 294 10.71 -4.29 4.12
C ASN A 294 9.79 -3.40 3.28
N ILE A 295 9.66 -2.14 3.70
CA ILE A 295 8.94 -1.13 2.92
C ILE A 295 9.64 -1.05 1.55
N SER A 296 8.88 -0.96 0.48
CA SER A 296 9.43 -0.83 -0.87
C SER A 296 8.52 -0.01 -1.78
N GLY A 297 9.08 0.53 -2.85
CA GLY A 297 8.31 1.24 -3.87
C GLY A 297 8.95 1.14 -5.24
N ALA A 298 8.15 0.96 -6.29
CA ALA A 298 8.61 0.93 -7.66
C ALA A 298 7.74 1.79 -8.57
N ILE A 299 8.39 2.48 -9.52
CA ILE A 299 7.70 3.08 -10.66
C ILE A 299 7.86 2.12 -11.83
N LEU A 300 6.75 1.74 -12.44
CA LEU A 300 6.70 0.79 -13.55
C LEU A 300 6.50 1.60 -14.84
N GLU A 301 7.54 1.69 -15.67
CA GLU A 301 7.47 2.41 -16.94
C GLU A 301 7.17 1.45 -18.10
N SER A 302 6.30 1.90 -19.03
CA SER A 302 6.08 1.18 -20.29
C SER A 302 7.21 1.53 -21.28
N PRO A 303 7.73 0.55 -22.05
CA PRO A 303 8.83 0.77 -23.01
C PRO A 303 8.62 1.86 -24.06
N SER A 304 7.37 2.23 -24.34
CA SER A 304 7.03 3.21 -25.38
C SER A 304 7.42 4.64 -25.04
N ALA A 305 7.64 4.98 -23.77
CA ALA A 305 8.02 6.35 -23.35
C ALA A 305 9.47 6.71 -23.71
N MET A 306 10.32 5.72 -24.05
CA MET A 306 11.73 5.95 -24.37
C MET A 306 12.00 6.28 -25.85
N ARG A 307 11.00 6.23 -26.73
CA ARG A 307 11.21 6.51 -28.16
C ARG A 307 11.15 8.00 -28.52
N ASP A 308 10.72 8.86 -27.60
CA ASP A 308 10.58 10.30 -27.85
C ASP A 308 11.78 11.13 -27.35
N GLU A 309 12.83 10.49 -26.80
CA GLU A 309 14.06 11.16 -26.32
C GLU A 309 15.36 10.70 -27.03
N LEU A 310 15.27 10.09 -28.22
CA LEU A 310 16.43 9.78 -29.07
C LEU A 310 16.35 10.44 -30.45
#